data_AF-B1MAA0-F1
#
_entry.id   AF-B1MAA0-F1
#
_cell.length_a   1.000
_cell.length_b   1.000
_cell.length_c   1.000
_cell.angle_alpha   90.00
_cell.angle_beta   90.00
_cell.angle_gamma   90.00
#
_symmetry.space_group_name_H-M   'P 1'
#
loop_
_entity.id
_entity.type
_entity.pdbx_description
1 polymer ?
#
loop_
_entity_poly.entity_id
_entity_poly.type
_entity_poly.pdbx_seq_one_letter_code
_entity_poly.pdbx_strand_id
1 'polypeptide(L)'
;MFPARDYYDRIVRPTVQDFQSSNTDVRLGMLACMVLLHTVDHVYQNRETDPEAANVAVGRFNRTHSDRSEDPGSIGYAVVRGFANASKHARLTGRDLNQGFGSRDFHIASPSFAGHIYAGNTYAGDEVGGVTILWREGRAVNLTDAIEHTMRVLEAEFHELTAPPEETSGA
;
A
#
# COMPACT_ATOMS: atom_id res chain seq x y z
N MET A 1 -18.60 -8.09 -9.91
CA MET A 1 -17.44 -7.75 -9.06
C MET A 1 -17.43 -8.72 -7.89
N PHE A 2 -16.27 -9.22 -7.44
CA PHE A 2 -16.24 -10.01 -6.20
C PHE A 2 -16.66 -9.13 -5.01
N PRO A 3 -17.34 -9.69 -3.99
CA PRO A 3 -17.47 -9.05 -2.68
C PRO A 3 -16.09 -8.62 -2.17
N ALA A 4 -16.02 -7.49 -1.46
CA ALA A 4 -14.77 -6.90 -1.02
C ALA A 4 -13.94 -7.85 -0.17
N ARG A 5 -14.61 -8.59 0.72
CA ARG A 5 -13.99 -9.66 1.51
C ARG A 5 -13.41 -10.77 0.65
N ASP A 6 -14.17 -11.30 -0.31
CA ASP A 6 -13.71 -12.37 -1.18
C ASP A 6 -12.49 -11.94 -2.01
N TYR A 7 -12.51 -10.69 -2.49
CA TYR A 7 -11.35 -10.10 -3.17
C TYR A 7 -10.15 -10.01 -2.22
N TYR A 8 -10.37 -9.51 -1.00
CA TYR A 8 -9.32 -9.35 -0.02
C TYR A 8 -8.68 -10.69 0.39
N ASP A 9 -9.48 -11.69 0.72
CA ASP A 9 -9.00 -12.97 1.21
C ASP A 9 -8.41 -13.85 0.10
N ARG A 10 -8.95 -13.79 -1.12
CA ARG A 10 -8.51 -14.66 -2.23
C ARG A 10 -7.45 -14.04 -3.12
N ILE A 11 -7.34 -12.71 -3.18
CA ILE A 11 -6.42 -12.01 -4.07
C ILE A 11 -5.41 -11.20 -3.26
N VAL A 12 -5.88 -10.32 -2.38
CA VAL A 12 -5.00 -9.36 -1.70
C VAL A 12 -4.07 -10.06 -0.71
N ARG A 13 -4.61 -10.82 0.26
CA ARG A 13 -3.79 -11.51 1.28
C ARG A 13 -2.75 -12.45 0.64
N PRO A 14 -3.10 -13.32 -0.33
CA PRO A 14 -2.11 -14.20 -0.96
C PRO A 14 -1.03 -13.42 -1.74
N THR A 15 -1.40 -12.37 -2.49
CA THR A 15 -0.42 -11.57 -3.23
C THR A 15 0.56 -10.84 -2.30
N VAL A 16 0.06 -10.33 -1.16
CA VAL A 16 0.93 -9.75 -0.13
C VAL A 16 1.85 -10.80 0.47
N GLN A 17 1.34 -11.99 0.77
CA GLN A 17 2.13 -13.09 1.32
C GLN A 17 3.23 -13.56 0.35
N ASP A 18 2.93 -13.62 -0.95
CA ASP A 18 3.90 -13.95 -1.99
C ASP A 18 5.05 -12.93 -2.01
N PHE A 19 4.73 -11.63 -1.92
CA PHE A 19 5.75 -10.59 -1.80
C PHE A 19 6.53 -10.70 -0.49
N GLN A 20 5.87 -10.89 0.66
CA GLN A 20 6.56 -11.03 1.94
C GLN A 20 7.53 -12.22 1.95
N SER A 21 7.17 -13.30 1.26
CA SER A 21 8.03 -14.49 1.07
C SER A 21 9.22 -14.25 0.12
N SER A 22 9.20 -13.14 -0.63
CA SER A 22 10.23 -12.72 -1.59
C SER A 22 10.36 -11.20 -1.61
N ASN A 23 10.63 -10.59 -0.46
CA ASN A 23 10.54 -9.13 -0.22
C ASN A 23 11.56 -8.27 -0.98
N THR A 24 12.42 -8.89 -1.80
CA THR A 24 13.34 -8.24 -2.73
C THR A 24 12.81 -8.21 -4.18
N ASP A 25 11.74 -8.95 -4.48
CA ASP A 25 11.11 -8.97 -5.81
C ASP A 25 10.19 -7.75 -5.98
N VAL A 26 10.72 -6.77 -6.71
CA VAL A 26 10.05 -5.52 -7.05
C VAL A 26 8.72 -5.75 -7.78
N ARG A 27 8.61 -6.80 -8.62
CA ARG A 27 7.37 -7.08 -9.35
C ARG A 27 6.28 -7.57 -8.42
N LEU A 28 6.62 -8.46 -7.49
CA LEU A 28 5.68 -8.89 -6.45
C LEU A 28 5.28 -7.72 -5.55
N GLY A 29 6.22 -6.84 -5.18
CA GLY A 29 5.93 -5.62 -4.43
C GLY A 29 4.96 -4.69 -5.16
N MET A 30 5.13 -4.51 -6.47
CA MET A 30 4.21 -3.72 -7.30
C MET A 30 2.82 -4.34 -7.36
N LEU A 31 2.73 -5.65 -7.56
CA LEU A 31 1.46 -6.37 -7.58
C LEU A 31 0.73 -6.25 -6.24
N ALA A 32 1.44 -6.49 -5.12
CA ALA A 32 0.91 -6.34 -3.78
C ALA A 32 0.34 -4.94 -3.53
N CYS A 33 1.09 -3.89 -3.90
CA CYS A 33 0.61 -2.51 -3.79
C CYS A 33 -0.64 -2.24 -4.64
N MET A 34 -0.67 -2.74 -5.88
CA MET A 34 -1.80 -2.54 -6.77
C MET A 34 -3.07 -3.20 -6.25
N VAL A 35 -3.01 -4.47 -5.84
CA VAL A 35 -4.18 -5.19 -5.34
C VAL A 35 -4.67 -4.61 -4.02
N LEU A 36 -3.76 -4.15 -3.14
CA LEU A 36 -4.13 -3.46 -1.92
C LEU A 36 -4.96 -2.21 -2.18
N LEU A 37 -4.54 -1.35 -3.10
CA LEU A 37 -5.32 -0.14 -3.45
C LEU A 37 -6.67 -0.49 -4.06
N HIS A 38 -6.72 -1.56 -4.87
CA HIS A 38 -7.96 -2.01 -5.47
C HIS A 38 -8.98 -2.58 -4.45
N THR A 39 -8.55 -2.89 -3.23
CA THR A 39 -9.47 -3.19 -2.12
C THR A 39 -10.45 -2.04 -1.89
N VAL A 40 -9.98 -0.79 -1.95
CA VAL A 40 -10.82 0.40 -1.74
C VAL A 40 -11.87 0.51 -2.84
N ASP A 41 -11.50 0.23 -4.09
CA ASP A 41 -12.45 0.18 -5.22
C ASP A 41 -13.54 -0.87 -4.96
N HIS A 42 -13.15 -2.09 -4.56
CA HIS A 42 -14.08 -3.18 -4.27
C HIS A 42 -15.04 -2.82 -3.13
N VAL A 43 -14.55 -2.26 -2.02
CA VAL A 43 -15.39 -1.83 -0.90
C VAL A 43 -16.45 -0.83 -1.35
N TYR A 44 -16.05 0.27 -1.98
CA TYR A 44 -17.01 1.32 -2.33
C TYR A 44 -17.94 0.91 -3.47
N GLN A 45 -17.47 0.11 -4.45
CA GLN A 45 -18.32 -0.41 -5.51
C GLN A 45 -19.25 -1.53 -5.05
N ASN A 46 -19.00 -2.15 -3.89
CA ASN A 46 -19.97 -3.05 -3.25
C ASN A 46 -20.99 -2.32 -2.38
N ARG A 47 -20.61 -1.19 -1.77
CA ARG A 47 -21.50 -0.36 -0.94
C ARG A 47 -22.45 0.51 -1.75
N GLU A 48 -22.01 0.97 -2.92
CA GLU A 48 -22.73 1.96 -3.72
C GLU A 48 -23.20 1.38 -5.06
N THR A 49 -24.45 1.65 -5.42
CA THR A 49 -25.03 1.18 -6.69
C THR A 49 -24.68 2.13 -7.84
N ASP A 50 -24.52 3.43 -7.53
CA ASP A 50 -24.08 4.43 -8.50
C ASP A 50 -22.55 4.44 -8.69
N PRO A 51 -22.03 4.10 -9.88
CA PRO A 51 -20.60 4.12 -10.15
C PRO A 51 -19.93 5.48 -9.94
N GLU A 52 -20.64 6.60 -10.15
CA GLU A 52 -20.06 7.94 -9.98
C GLU A 52 -19.83 8.26 -8.51
N ALA A 53 -20.85 8.03 -7.67
CA ALA A 53 -20.73 8.16 -6.22
C ALA A 53 -19.63 7.25 -5.63
N ALA A 54 -19.52 6.01 -6.10
CA ALA A 54 -18.44 5.09 -5.69
C ALA A 54 -17.05 5.68 -6.00
N ASN A 55 -16.84 6.19 -7.23
CA ASN A 55 -15.57 6.80 -7.63
C ASN A 55 -15.23 8.05 -6.82
N VAL A 56 -16.22 8.87 -6.48
CA VAL A 56 -16.03 10.04 -5.61
C VAL A 56 -15.59 9.61 -4.20
N ALA A 57 -16.19 8.56 -3.65
CA ALA A 57 -15.84 8.01 -2.34
C ALA A 57 -14.42 7.43 -2.33
N VAL A 58 -14.05 6.63 -3.33
CA VAL A 58 -12.68 6.12 -3.53
C VAL A 58 -11.69 7.27 -3.62
N GLY A 59 -11.99 8.29 -4.41
CA GLY A 59 -11.13 9.47 -4.55
C GLY A 59 -10.95 10.24 -3.24
N ARG A 60 -12.02 10.35 -2.44
CA ARG A 60 -11.97 10.99 -1.11
C ARG A 60 -11.10 10.19 -0.15
N PHE A 61 -11.35 8.88 -0.01
CA PHE A 61 -10.57 7.98 0.85
C PHE A 61 -9.08 8.06 0.51
N ASN A 62 -8.75 7.96 -0.78
CA ASN A 62 -7.39 8.04 -1.28
C ASN A 62 -6.72 9.38 -0.95
N ARG A 63 -7.43 10.51 -1.00
CA ARG A 63 -6.86 11.82 -0.63
C ARG A 63 -6.61 11.90 0.87
N THR A 64 -7.59 11.51 1.69
CA THR A 64 -7.48 11.55 3.16
C THR A 64 -6.32 10.72 3.67
N HIS A 65 -6.13 9.50 3.14
CA HIS A 65 -5.07 8.59 3.60
C HIS A 65 -3.72 8.78 2.89
N SER A 66 -3.66 9.66 1.89
CA SER A 66 -2.38 10.05 1.25
C SER A 66 -1.87 11.40 1.76
N ASP A 67 -2.60 12.09 2.63
CA ASP A 67 -2.19 13.39 3.13
C ASP A 67 -1.07 13.23 4.16
N ARG A 68 -0.01 13.99 3.95
CA ARG A 68 1.34 13.71 4.49
C ARG A 68 1.62 14.33 5.85
N SER A 69 0.64 15.01 6.42
CA SER A 69 0.99 16.13 7.28
C SER A 69 1.38 15.76 8.71
N GLU A 70 0.87 14.69 9.34
CA GLU A 70 0.98 14.66 10.82
C GLU A 70 1.23 13.31 11.52
N ASP A 71 1.25 12.15 10.83
CA ASP A 71 1.52 10.85 11.51
C ASP A 71 2.59 10.02 10.78
N PRO A 72 3.70 9.61 11.44
CA PRO A 72 4.62 8.62 10.91
C PRO A 72 3.94 7.33 10.43
N GLY A 73 2.75 6.99 10.95
CA GLY A 73 1.92 5.90 10.43
C GLY A 73 1.35 6.17 9.04
N SER A 74 0.83 7.38 8.76
CA SER A 74 0.09 7.66 7.50
C SER A 74 0.93 7.56 6.22
N ILE A 75 2.27 7.50 6.35
CA ILE A 75 3.17 7.38 5.21
C ILE A 75 3.04 6.03 4.49
N GLY A 76 2.63 4.96 5.18
CA GLY A 76 2.55 3.62 4.57
C GLY A 76 1.59 3.57 3.39
N TYR A 77 0.38 4.13 3.56
CA TYR A 77 -0.62 4.19 2.50
C TYR A 77 -0.17 5.07 1.33
N ALA A 78 0.42 6.23 1.63
CA ALA A 78 0.96 7.13 0.61
C ALA A 78 2.10 6.47 -0.19
N VAL A 79 2.96 5.70 0.48
CA VAL A 79 4.07 4.96 -0.15
C VAL A 79 3.53 3.85 -1.06
N VAL A 80 2.60 3.03 -0.58
CA VAL A 80 1.94 1.99 -1.39
C VAL A 80 1.26 2.61 -2.62
N ARG A 81 0.56 3.73 -2.43
CA ARG A 81 -0.08 4.47 -3.53
C ARG A 81 0.92 5.04 -4.53
N GLY A 82 1.98 5.67 -4.05
CA GLY A 82 3.07 6.19 -4.87
C GLY A 82 3.73 5.09 -5.69
N PHE A 83 4.04 3.95 -5.06
CA PHE A 83 4.70 2.81 -5.68
C PHE A 83 3.83 2.17 -6.77
N ALA A 84 2.54 1.95 -6.50
CA ALA A 84 1.59 1.42 -7.49
C ALA A 84 1.32 2.40 -8.65
N ASN A 85 1.31 3.71 -8.40
CA ASN A 85 1.12 4.69 -9.47
C ASN A 85 2.37 4.82 -10.35
N ALA A 86 3.56 4.70 -9.77
CA ALA A 86 4.81 4.72 -10.50
C ALA A 86 4.97 3.52 -11.46
N SER A 87 4.35 2.37 -11.16
CA SER A 87 4.31 1.23 -12.08
C SER A 87 3.33 1.44 -13.25
N LYS A 88 2.28 2.22 -13.05
CA LYS A 88 1.22 2.49 -14.06
C LYS A 88 1.61 3.59 -15.06
N HIS A 89 2.44 4.55 -14.69
CA HIS A 89 2.75 5.71 -15.52
C HIS A 89 4.24 5.80 -15.88
N ALA A 90 4.57 5.67 -17.18
CA ALA A 90 5.93 5.83 -17.70
C ALA A 90 6.52 7.25 -17.47
N ARG A 91 5.66 8.25 -17.22
CA ARG A 91 6.02 9.60 -16.77
C ARG A 91 4.94 10.11 -15.81
N LEU A 92 5.31 10.44 -14.57
CA LEU A 92 4.43 11.09 -13.59
C LEU A 92 4.39 12.60 -13.86
N THR A 93 3.57 13.03 -14.81
CA THR A 93 3.49 14.43 -15.27
C THR A 93 2.52 15.31 -14.45
N GLY A 94 1.67 14.72 -13.60
CA GLY A 94 0.74 15.47 -12.74
C GLY A 94 1.28 15.66 -11.32
N ARG A 95 1.02 16.83 -10.71
CA ARG A 95 1.41 17.14 -9.31
C ARG A 95 0.79 16.14 -8.30
N ASP A 96 -0.43 15.67 -8.59
CA ASP A 96 -1.16 14.68 -7.77
C ASP A 96 -0.70 13.23 -8.01
N LEU A 97 -0.03 12.96 -9.14
CA LEU A 97 0.54 11.65 -9.49
C LEU A 97 2.00 11.55 -9.04
N ASN A 98 2.70 12.68 -8.97
CA ASN A 98 4.09 12.78 -8.58
C ASN A 98 4.20 12.98 -7.07
N GLN A 99 3.81 11.94 -6.33
CA GLN A 99 3.97 11.83 -4.87
C GLN A 99 5.46 11.72 -4.45
N GLY A 100 6.39 12.35 -5.17
CA GLY A 100 7.80 12.34 -4.79
C GLY A 100 8.50 10.99 -4.91
N PHE A 101 7.97 10.08 -5.72
CA PHE A 101 8.57 8.80 -6.03
C PHE A 101 8.54 8.59 -7.55
N GLY A 102 9.69 8.46 -8.19
CA GLY A 102 9.85 8.03 -9.58
C GLY A 102 10.13 6.52 -9.67
N SER A 103 9.98 5.95 -10.86
CA SER A 103 10.20 4.51 -11.13
C SER A 103 11.64 4.01 -10.87
N ARG A 104 12.56 4.89 -10.47
CA ARG A 104 13.96 4.58 -10.12
C ARG A 104 14.32 4.92 -8.66
N ASP A 105 13.37 5.41 -7.87
CA ASP A 105 13.63 5.93 -6.51
C ASP A 105 13.49 4.84 -5.43
N PHE A 106 13.75 3.59 -5.79
CA PHE A 106 13.81 2.45 -4.87
C PHE A 106 15.18 1.80 -4.93
N HIS A 107 15.57 1.13 -3.86
CA HIS A 107 16.75 0.27 -3.82
C HIS A 107 16.42 -0.97 -3.00
N ILE A 108 17.20 -2.03 -3.21
CA ILE A 108 17.08 -3.26 -2.42
C ILE A 108 18.05 -3.12 -1.25
N ALA A 109 17.51 -2.92 -0.06
CA ALA A 109 18.29 -2.87 1.17
C ALA A 109 18.51 -4.29 1.73
N SER A 110 19.66 -4.50 2.35
CA SER A 110 19.85 -5.64 3.24
C SER A 110 19.28 -5.31 4.63
N PRO A 111 18.84 -6.29 5.41
CA PRO A 111 18.42 -6.05 6.79
C PRO A 111 19.58 -5.51 7.63
N SER A 112 19.27 -4.57 8.52
CA SER A 112 20.17 -4.00 9.52
C SER A 112 20.11 -4.79 10.84
N PHE A 113 20.48 -6.08 10.80
CA PHE A 113 20.46 -6.91 12.00
C PHE A 113 21.79 -6.81 12.77
N ALA A 114 21.72 -6.66 14.10
CA ALA A 114 22.85 -6.76 15.03
C ALA A 114 24.04 -5.79 14.79
N GLY A 115 23.77 -4.51 14.47
CA GLY A 115 24.80 -3.45 14.47
C GLY A 115 25.66 -3.36 13.21
N HIS A 116 25.36 -4.13 12.17
CA HIS A 116 25.99 -3.98 10.85
C HIS A 116 25.18 -3.02 9.98
N ILE A 117 25.68 -1.78 9.86
CA ILE A 117 25.15 -0.77 8.95
C ILE A 117 26.07 -0.71 7.73
N TYR A 118 25.57 -1.11 6.57
CA TYR A 118 26.20 -0.88 5.27
C TYR A 118 25.70 0.45 4.70
N ALA A 119 26.59 1.45 4.66
CA ALA A 119 26.27 2.76 4.10
C ALA A 119 25.69 2.61 2.68
N GLY A 120 24.45 3.08 2.48
CA GLY A 120 23.71 3.00 1.22
C GLY A 120 22.97 1.69 0.94
N ASN A 121 23.13 0.66 1.78
CA ASN A 121 22.49 -0.65 1.62
C ASN A 121 21.65 -1.09 2.84
N THR A 122 21.70 -0.38 3.96
CA THR A 122 20.90 -0.67 5.17
C THR A 122 20.47 0.65 5.84
N TYR A 123 19.30 0.67 6.46
CA TYR A 123 18.81 1.81 7.24
C TYR A 123 18.68 1.43 8.71
N ALA A 124 18.93 2.38 9.60
CA ALA A 124 18.79 2.13 11.04
C ALA A 124 17.33 1.76 11.36
N GLY A 125 17.13 0.58 11.94
CA GLY A 125 15.80 0.07 12.34
C GLY A 125 15.10 -0.78 11.27
N ASP A 126 15.70 -0.97 10.09
CA ASP A 126 15.18 -1.88 9.08
C ASP A 126 15.63 -3.31 9.39
N GLU A 127 14.82 -4.05 10.16
CA GLU A 127 15.13 -5.44 10.55
C GLU A 127 14.79 -6.46 9.45
N VAL A 128 14.02 -6.04 8.44
CA VAL A 128 13.45 -6.90 7.40
C VAL A 128 14.29 -6.88 6.11
N GLY A 129 14.82 -5.71 5.74
CA GLY A 129 15.44 -5.48 4.43
C GLY A 129 14.44 -5.59 3.29
N GLY A 130 14.93 -5.63 2.06
CA GLY A 130 14.10 -5.75 0.85
C GLY A 130 13.89 -4.42 0.14
N VAL A 131 12.79 -4.30 -0.60
CA VAL A 131 12.49 -3.09 -1.38
C VAL A 131 12.28 -1.91 -0.43
N THR A 132 13.19 -0.93 -0.51
CA THR A 132 13.13 0.30 0.29
C THR A 132 12.96 1.50 -0.63
N ILE A 133 12.01 2.35 -0.28
CA ILE A 133 11.62 3.52 -1.05
C ILE A 133 12.27 4.76 -0.43
N LEU A 134 12.99 5.52 -1.25
CA LEU A 134 13.56 6.80 -0.85
C LEU A 134 12.51 7.89 -1.05
N TRP A 135 11.87 8.28 0.04
CA TRP A 135 10.88 9.34 0.02
C TRP A 135 11.55 10.71 0.02
N ARG A 136 11.02 11.65 -0.77
CA ARG A 136 11.61 12.99 -1.01
C ARG A 136 11.95 13.80 0.24
N GLU A 137 11.36 13.49 1.39
CA GLU A 137 11.67 14.12 2.68
C GLU A 137 12.91 13.51 3.38
N GLY A 138 13.71 12.72 2.66
CA GLY A 138 14.92 12.06 3.19
C GLY A 138 14.61 10.84 4.07
N ARG A 139 13.38 10.34 4.03
CA ARG A 139 12.93 9.15 4.78
C ARG A 139 13.03 7.92 3.89
N ALA A 140 13.68 6.88 4.40
CA ALA A 140 13.63 5.55 3.80
C ALA A 140 12.45 4.77 4.40
N VAL A 141 11.59 4.21 3.55
CA VAL A 141 10.44 3.41 3.98
C VAL A 141 10.56 2.01 3.39
N ASN A 142 10.61 0.99 4.24
CA ASN A 142 10.57 -0.40 3.82
C ASN A 142 9.17 -0.70 3.24
N LEU A 143 9.12 -1.27 2.03
CA LEU A 143 7.86 -1.53 1.36
C LEU A 143 7.03 -2.60 2.08
N THR A 144 7.67 -3.56 2.75
CA THR A 144 7.01 -4.57 3.59
C THR A 144 6.24 -3.90 4.72
N ASP A 145 6.88 -3.01 5.46
CA ASP A 145 6.25 -2.27 6.56
C ASP A 145 5.12 -1.36 6.06
N ALA A 146 5.32 -0.71 4.91
CA ALA A 146 4.30 0.13 4.28
C ALA A 146 3.06 -0.66 3.87
N ILE A 147 3.26 -1.87 3.33
CA ILE A 147 2.21 -2.81 2.95
C ILE A 147 1.45 -3.30 4.19
N GLU A 148 2.15 -3.72 5.24
CA GLU A 148 1.52 -4.15 6.49
C GLU A 148 0.73 -3.03 7.15
N HIS A 149 1.32 -1.84 7.21
CA HIS A 149 0.62 -0.66 7.71
C HIS A 149 -0.65 -0.39 6.91
N THR A 150 -0.56 -0.44 5.57
CA THR A 150 -1.72 -0.25 4.69
C THR A 150 -2.80 -1.30 4.94
N MET A 151 -2.44 -2.57 5.13
CA MET A 151 -3.39 -3.61 5.52
C MET A 151 -4.11 -3.25 6.82
N ARG A 152 -3.39 -2.84 7.86
CA ARG A 152 -3.99 -2.45 9.15
C ARG A 152 -4.95 -1.27 9.00
N VAL A 153 -4.60 -0.26 8.19
CA VAL A 153 -5.50 0.87 7.89
C VAL A 153 -6.78 0.37 7.23
N LEU A 154 -6.67 -0.47 6.19
CA LEU A 154 -7.84 -0.99 5.48
C LEU A 154 -8.71 -1.86 6.39
N GLU A 155 -8.11 -2.74 7.19
CA GLU A 155 -8.82 -3.63 8.14
C GLU A 155 -9.51 -2.85 9.27
N ALA A 156 -8.95 -1.72 9.70
CA ALA A 156 -9.55 -0.85 10.70
C ALA A 156 -10.69 0.01 10.14
N GLU A 157 -10.55 0.53 8.92
CA GLU A 157 -11.55 1.38 8.25
C GLU A 157 -12.73 0.58 7.68
N PHE A 158 -12.49 -0.65 7.24
CA PHE A 158 -13.47 -1.47 6.55
C PHE A 158 -13.75 -2.78 7.30
N HIS A 159 -14.69 -2.71 8.24
CA HIS A 159 -15.12 -3.87 9.02
C HIS A 159 -15.58 -5.05 8.15
N GLU A 160 -16.15 -4.83 6.95
CA GLU A 160 -16.51 -5.94 6.05
C GLU A 160 -15.32 -6.78 5.55
N LEU A 161 -14.07 -6.30 5.70
CA LEU A 161 -12.87 -7.08 5.40
C LEU A 161 -12.51 -8.06 6.52
N THR A 162 -13.00 -7.84 7.74
CA THR A 162 -12.57 -8.58 8.95
C THR A 162 -13.72 -9.24 9.72
N ALA A 163 -14.91 -8.64 9.74
CA ALA A 163 -16.09 -9.15 10.43
C ALA A 163 -16.57 -10.47 9.83
N PRO A 164 -17.01 -11.46 10.62
CA PRO A 164 -17.60 -12.70 10.11
C PRO A 164 -18.87 -12.41 9.26
N PRO A 165 -19.21 -13.25 8.26
CA PRO A 165 -20.30 -12.95 7.30
C PRO A 165 -21.67 -12.76 7.95
N GLU A 166 -21.83 -13.26 9.18
CA GLU A 166 -23.08 -13.23 9.95
C GLU A 166 -23.42 -11.84 10.50
N GLU A 167 -22.45 -10.93 10.63
CA GLU A 167 -22.66 -9.57 11.18
C GLU A 167 -22.95 -8.51 10.10
N THR A 168 -22.54 -8.72 8.85
CA THR A 168 -22.70 -7.76 7.75
C THR A 168 -24.06 -7.85 7.04
N SER A 169 -24.89 -8.84 7.38
CA SER A 169 -26.21 -9.06 6.75
C SER A 169 -27.38 -8.36 7.49
N GLY A 170 -27.08 -7.49 8.47
CA GLY A 170 -28.06 -6.94 9.40
C GLY A 170 -28.26 -5.42 9.38
N ALA A 171 -27.83 -4.69 8.34
CA ALA A 171 -27.99 -3.24 8.23
C ALA A 171 -28.81 -2.84 6.99
#